data_AF-M0E1X8-F1
#
_entry.id   AF-M0E1X8-F1
#
_cell.length_a   1.000
_cell.length_b   1.000
_cell.length_c   1.000
_cell.angle_alpha   90.00
_cell.angle_beta   90.00
_cell.angle_gamma   90.00
#
_symmetry.space_group_name_H-M   'P 1'
#
loop_
_entity.id
_entity.type
_entity.pdbx_description
1 polymer ?
#
loop_
_entity_poly.entity_id
_entity_poly.type
_entity_poly.pdbx_seq_one_letter_code
_entity_poly.pdbx_strand_id
1 'polypeptide(L)' 'MLITLEGLDGSGKTTVWEALHDVYPDATFTREPTDSWYGDAVARSMGD' A
#
# COMPACT_ATOMS: atom_id res chain seq x y z
N MET A 1 10.16 6.67 11.63
CA MET A 1 10.64 5.34 11.19
C MET A 1 9.94 5.01 9.89
N LEU A 2 10.62 4.44 8.90
CA LEU A 2 10.04 4.03 7.62
C LEU A 2 9.99 2.49 7.56
N ILE A 3 8.84 1.93 7.21
CA ILE A 3 8.59 0.49 7.06
C ILE A 3 7.90 0.27 5.72
N THR A 4 8.26 -0.80 5.00
CA THR A 4 7.54 -1.27 3.81
C THR A 4 7.00 -2.67 4.04
N LEU A 5 5.84 -2.98 3.43
CA LEU A 5 5.24 -4.31 3.46
C LEU A 5 5.37 -4.94 2.06
N GLU A 6 6.21 -5.97 1.95
CA GLU A 6 6.52 -6.63 0.68
C GLU A 6 6.02 -8.08 0.65
N GLY A 7 5.75 -8.59 -0.56
CA GLY A 7 5.28 -9.96 -0.76
C GLY A 7 4.51 -10.13 -2.06
N LEU A 8 4.25 -11.38 -2.43
CA LEU A 8 3.45 -11.73 -3.61
C LEU A 8 1.98 -11.28 -3.46
N ASP A 9 1.26 -11.23 -4.58
CA ASP A 9 -0.18 -10.96 -4.53
C ASP A 9 -0.91 -12.10 -3.82
N GLY A 10 -1.83 -11.74 -2.93
CA GLY A 10 -2.48 -12.68 -2.02
C GLY A 10 -1.68 -13.05 -0.75
N SER A 11 -0.48 -12.50 -0.54
CA SER A 11 0.31 -12.78 0.69
C SER A 11 -0.20 -12.09 1.96
N GLY A 12 -1.29 -11.31 1.88
CA GLY A 12 -1.90 -10.65 3.03
C GLY A 12 -1.34 -9.26 3.38
N LYS A 13 -0.60 -8.59 2.47
CA LYS A 13 -0.06 -7.24 2.69
C LYS A 13 -1.14 -6.25 3.16
N THR A 14 -2.28 -6.21 2.46
CA THR A 14 -3.41 -5.35 2.81
C THR A 14 -3.99 -5.65 4.19
N THR A 15 -4.12 -6.94 4.55
CA THR A 15 -4.62 -7.35 5.88
C THR A 15 -3.70 -6.89 7.00
N VAL A 16 -2.38 -7.02 6.83
CA VAL A 16 -1.40 -6.52 7.81
C VAL A 16 -1.43 -4.99 7.86
N TRP A 17 -1.53 -4.34 6.71
CA TRP A 17 -1.62 -2.88 6.62
C TRP A 17 -2.83 -2.33 7.40
N GLU A 18 -4.00 -2.96 7.27
CA GLU A 18 -5.21 -2.62 8.03
C GLU A 18 -5.01 -2.83 9.55
N ALA A 19 -4.43 -3.95 9.97
CA ALA A 19 -4.17 -4.20 11.39
C ALA A 19 -3.18 -3.21 12.01
N LEU A 20 -2.22 -2.70 11.22
CA LEU A 20 -1.25 -1.70 11.70
C LEU A 20 -1.89 -0.33 11.95
N HIS A 21 -2.96 0.02 11.25
CA HIS A 21 -3.71 1.25 11.50
C HIS A 21 -4.30 1.28 12.92
N ASP A 22 -4.78 0.15 13.42
CA ASP A 22 -5.36 0.04 14.76
C ASP A 22 -4.31 0.23 15.87
N VAL A 23 -3.07 -0.21 15.62
CA VAL A 23 -1.97 -0.17 16.60
C VAL A 23 -1.19 1.14 16.55
N TYR A 24 -1.11 1.78 15.38
CA TYR A 24 -0.32 2.99 15.14
C TYR A 24 -1.18 4.10 14.50
N PRO A 25 -2.15 4.67 15.22
CA PRO A 25 -3.09 5.64 14.67
C PRO A 25 -2.44 6.95 14.20
N ASP A 26 -1.28 7.32 14.76
CA ASP A 26 -0.55 8.54 14.40
C ASP A 26 0.43 8.33 13.23
N ALA A 27 0.57 7.11 12.71
CA ALA A 27 1.45 6.84 11.58
C ALA A 27 0.83 7.33 10.27
N THR A 28 1.68 7.77 9.33
CA THR A 28 1.25 8.08 7.96
C THR A 28 1.34 6.83 7.11
N PHE A 29 0.23 6.47 6.46
CA PHE A 29 0.16 5.30 5.61
C PHE A 29 0.05 5.71 4.14
N THR A 30 0.67 4.91 3.28
CA THR A 30 0.63 5.05 1.82
C THR A 30 0.80 3.67 1.19
N ARG A 31 0.58 3.57 -0.12
CA ARG A 31 0.82 2.38 -0.93
C ARG A 31 1.35 2.76 -2.30
N GLU A 32 1.91 1.79 -3.01
CA GLU A 32 2.35 1.92 -4.40
C GLU A 32 1.56 0.95 -5.30
N PRO A 33 1.15 1.36 -6.51
CA PRO A 33 1.18 2.72 -7.05
C PRO A 33 0.36 3.69 -6.18
N THR A 34 0.81 4.96 -6.11
CA THR A 34 0.19 5.98 -5.23
C THR A 34 -1.19 6.40 -5.72
N ASP A 35 -2.01 6.95 -4.82
CA ASP A 35 -3.33 7.52 -5.16
C ASP A 35 -3.20 8.93 -5.81
N SER A 36 -2.34 9.04 -6.82
CA SER A 36 -2.09 10.26 -7.59
C SER A 36 -2.40 10.02 -9.06
N TRP A 37 -2.61 11.09 -9.84
CA TRP A 37 -2.84 10.98 -11.29
C TRP A 37 -1.74 10.16 -12.00
N TYR A 38 -0.50 10.24 -11.50
CA TYR A 38 0.64 9.51 -12.03
C TYR A 38 0.61 8.04 -11.59
N GLY A 39 0.25 7.77 -10.34
CA GLY A 39 0.04 6.40 -9.86
C GLY A 39 -1.08 5.68 -10.61
N ASP A 40 -2.18 6.37 -10.90
CA ASP A 40 -3.28 5.85 -11.74
C ASP A 40 -2.82 5.55 -13.18
N ALA A 41 -1.90 6.35 -13.72
CA ALA A 41 -1.32 6.09 -15.04
C ALA A 41 -0.43 4.83 -15.02
N VAL A 42 0.37 4.66 -13.96
CA VAL A 42 1.20 3.46 -13.77
C VAL A 42 0.32 2.21 -13.60
N ALA A 43 -0.71 2.25 -12.75
CA ALA A 43 -1.63 1.14 -12.53
C ALA A 43 -2.27 0.68 -13.86
N ARG A 44 -2.83 1.61 -14.66
CA ARG A 44 -3.40 1.32 -15.98
C ARG A 44 -2.40 0.71 -16.96
N SER A 45 -1.12 1.06 -16.86
CA SER A 45 -0.08 0.51 -17.74
C SER A 45 0.31 -0.93 -17.39
N MET A 46 0.07 -1.37 -16.14
CA MET A 46 0.37 -2.73 -15.68
C MET A 46 -0.73 -3.74 -15.98
N GLY A 47 -1.89 -3.31 -16.50
CA GLY A 47 -2.92 -4.19 -17.02
C GLY A 47 -4.02 -4.60 -16.04
N ASP A 48 -4.39 -3.70 -15.14
CA ASP A 48 -5.74 -3.69 -14.54
C ASP A 48 -6.79 -3.27 -15.60
#